data_AF-A0A7C3L1H1-F1
#
_entry.id   AF-A0A7C3L1H1-F1
#
_cell.length_a   1.000
_cell.length_b   1.000
_cell.length_c   1.000
_cell.angle_alpha   90.00
_cell.angle_beta   90.00
_cell.angle_gamma   90.00
#
_symmetry.space_group_name_H-M   'P 1'
#
loop_
_entity.id
_entity.type
_entity.pdbx_description
1 polymer ?
#
loop_
_entity_poly.entity_id
_entity_poly.type
_entity_poly.pdbx_seq_one_letter_code
_entity_poly.pdbx_strand_id
1 'polypeptide(L)' 'PGMGDAVQMDKAGILEIADVFVCNKADHPGENELVRDLRDVAGKRPIIETVATRGQGIVELLRELIA' A
#
# COMPACT_ATOMS: atom_id res chain seq x y z
N PRO A 1 3.47 -10.20 -4.63
CA PRO A 1 4.41 -10.30 -3.50
C PRO A 1 5.84 -10.57 -3.98
N GLY A 2 6.69 -9.54 -3.91
CA GLY A 2 8.11 -9.65 -4.21
C GLY A 2 8.97 -9.78 -2.94
N MET A 3 10.24 -10.13 -3.11
CA MET A 3 11.25 -10.11 -2.04
C MET A 3 11.36 -8.70 -1.40
N GLY A 4 11.05 -7.64 -2.15
CA GLY A 4 11.03 -6.27 -1.64
C GLY A 4 9.85 -5.94 -0.72
N ASP A 5 8.72 -6.63 -0.84
CA ASP A 5 7.53 -6.39 -0.01
C ASP A 5 7.75 -6.96 1.40
N ALA A 6 8.28 -8.18 1.49
CA ALA A 6 8.70 -8.79 2.75
C ALA A 6 9.71 -7.90 3.50
N VAL A 7 10.69 -7.32 2.78
CA VAL A 7 11.67 -6.40 3.36
C VAL A 7 11.03 -5.11 3.90
N GLN A 8 9.91 -4.63 3.33
CA GLN A 8 9.19 -3.47 3.88
C GLN A 8 8.40 -3.85 5.14
N MET A 9 7.82 -5.05 5.17
CA MET A 9 7.13 -5.56 6.37
C MET A 9 8.08 -5.76 7.56
N ASP A 10 9.35 -6.04 7.28
CA ASP A 10 10.38 -6.19 8.31
C ASP A 10 10.95 -4.87 8.85
N LYS A 11 10.55 -3.71 8.31
CA LYS A 11 11.05 -2.40 8.77
C LYS A 11 10.28 -1.90 9.99
N ALA A 12 10.83 -2.17 11.17
CA ALA A 12 10.35 -1.60 12.41
C ALA A 12 10.36 -0.05 12.39
N GLY A 13 9.28 0.55 12.86
CA GLY A 13 9.12 1.99 13.05
C GLY A 13 8.61 2.77 11.83
N ILE A 14 8.65 2.22 10.62
CA ILE A 14 8.22 2.96 9.40
C ILE A 14 6.75 2.75 9.08
N LEU A 15 6.21 1.57 9.36
CA LEU A 15 4.79 1.25 9.09
C LEU A 15 3.89 1.81 10.19
N GLU A 16 4.44 2.04 11.37
CA GLU A 16 3.76 2.54 12.56
C GLU A 16 3.43 4.03 12.45
N ILE A 17 4.24 4.78 11.70
CA ILE A 17 4.04 6.22 11.48
C ILE A 17 3.21 6.53 10.22
N ALA A 18 2.91 5.54 9.39
CA ALA A 18 2.17 5.76 8.16
C ALA A 18 0.70 6.10 8.48
N ASP A 19 0.20 7.21 7.96
CA ASP A 19 -1.23 7.56 8.01
C ASP A 19 -2.02 6.87 6.88
N VAL A 20 -1.38 6.68 5.73
CA VAL A 20 -1.95 6.07 4.52
C VAL A 20 -0.96 5.06 3.96
N PHE A 21 -1.44 3.89 3.56
CA PHE A 21 -0.66 2.89 2.84
C PHE A 21 -1.01 2.91 1.36
N VAL A 22 0.00 2.78 0.50
CA VAL A 22 -0.19 2.72 -0.95
C VAL A 22 0.42 1.44 -1.50
N CYS A 23 -0.41 0.54 -1.99
CA CYS A 23 0.02 -0.67 -2.69
C CYS A 23 0.17 -0.35 -4.18
N ASN A 24 1.37 0.05 -4.59
CA ASN A 24 1.67 0.37 -5.98
C ASN A 24 2.01 -0.89 -6.78
N LYS A 25 1.83 -0.81 -8.11
CA LYS A 25 1.94 -1.93 -9.05
C LYS A 25 0.89 -3.01 -8.78
N ALA A 26 -0.34 -2.59 -8.45
CA ALA A 26 -1.46 -3.50 -8.20
C ALA A 26 -1.85 -4.38 -9.41
N ASP A 27 -1.26 -4.14 -10.59
CA ASP A 27 -1.38 -5.02 -11.76
C ASP A 27 -0.39 -6.21 -11.74
N HIS A 28 0.45 -6.34 -10.72
CA HIS A 28 1.39 -7.45 -10.58
C HIS A 28 0.76 -8.65 -9.84
N PRO A 29 1.13 -9.89 -10.21
CA PRO A 29 0.68 -11.09 -9.50
C PRO A 29 1.00 -11.05 -8.00
N GLY A 30 -0.03 -11.35 -7.19
CA GLY A 30 -0.02 -11.40 -5.72
C GLY A 30 0.04 -10.03 -5.05
N GLU A 31 -0.61 -9.05 -5.67
CA GLU A 31 -1.10 -7.84 -5.00
C GLU A 31 -2.07 -8.19 -3.86
N ASN A 32 -2.92 -9.21 -4.06
CA ASN A 32 -3.96 -9.59 -3.10
C ASN A 32 -3.36 -10.09 -1.78
N GLU A 33 -2.23 -10.79 -1.85
CA GLU A 33 -1.49 -11.25 -0.67
C GLU A 33 -0.87 -10.05 0.05
N LEU A 34 -0.18 -9.16 -0.69
CA LEU A 34 0.40 -7.94 -0.13
C LEU A 34 -0.65 -7.05 0.55
N VAL A 35 -1.81 -6.86 -0.06
CA VAL A 35 -2.90 -6.06 0.53
C VAL A 35 -3.46 -6.73 1.79
N ARG A 36 -3.52 -8.07 1.84
CA ARG A 36 -3.92 -8.79 3.05
C ARG A 36 -2.89 -8.57 4.17
N ASP A 37 -1.61 -8.74 3.89
CA ASP A 37 -0.54 -8.54 4.87
C ASP A 37 -0.51 -7.09 5.37
N LEU A 38 -0.73 -6.12 4.46
CA LEU A 38 -0.85 -4.70 4.81
C LEU A 38 -2.05 -4.42 5.71
N ARG A 39 -3.17 -5.13 5.57
CA ARG A 39 -4.36 -4.91 6.43
C ARG A 39 -4.08 -5.24 7.89
N ASP A 40 -3.27 -6.26 8.15
CA ASP A 40 -2.92 -6.65 9.51
C ASP A 40 -2.11 -5.55 10.21
N VAL A 41 -1.23 -4.87 9.47
CA VAL A 41 -0.43 -3.76 10.01
C VAL A 41 -1.20 -2.44 9.99
N ALA A 42 -1.94 -2.13 8.92
CA ALA A 42 -2.62 -0.86 8.73
C ALA A 42 -3.77 -0.63 9.73
N GLY A 43 -4.42 -1.71 10.19
CA GLY A 43 -5.58 -1.59 11.07
C GLY A 43 -6.72 -0.85 10.39
N LYS A 44 -7.07 0.34 10.89
CA LYS A 44 -8.12 1.20 10.29
C LYS A 44 -7.61 2.20 9.26
N ARG A 45 -6.29 2.30 9.09
CA ARG A 45 -5.69 3.25 8.17
C ARG A 45 -5.97 2.83 6.72
N PRO A 46 -6.23 3.79 5.81
CA PRO A 46 -6.55 3.50 4.42
C PRO A 46 -5.40 2.79 3.71
N ILE A 47 -5.77 1.83 2.85
CA ILE A 47 -4.86 1.19 1.90
C ILE A 47 -5.41 1.49 0.51
N ILE A 48 -4.59 2.13 -0.33
CA ILE A 48 -4.96 2.52 -1.69
C ILE A 48 -4.11 1.77 -2.69
N GLU A 49 -4.77 1.02 -3.56
CA GLU A 49 -4.12 0.30 -4.65
C GLU A 49 -3.90 1.22 -5.84
N THR A 50 -2.69 1.19 -6.42
CA THR A 50 -2.32 2.07 -7.53
C THR A 50 -1.53 1.33 -8.61
N VAL A 51 -1.63 1.83 -9.84
CA VAL A 51 -0.69 1.51 -10.93
C VAL A 51 -0.14 2.83 -11.44
N ALA A 52 0.94 3.30 -10.81
CA ALA A 52 1.48 4.64 -11.04
C ALA A 52 1.80 4.91 -12.53
N THR A 53 2.32 3.92 -13.25
CA THR A 53 2.66 4.04 -14.69
C THR A 53 1.44 4.20 -15.60
N ARG A 54 0.24 3.86 -15.12
CA ARG A 54 -1.03 3.99 -15.84
C ARG A 54 -1.92 5.09 -15.25
N GLY A 55 -1.47 5.78 -14.19
CA GLY A 55 -2.26 6.78 -13.48
C GLY A 55 -3.48 6.22 -12.71
N GLN A 56 -3.57 4.91 -12.49
CA GLN A 56 -4.70 4.29 -11.79
C GLN A 56 -4.57 4.45 -10.28
N GLY A 57 -5.68 4.78 -9.60
CA GLY A 57 -5.74 4.99 -8.14
C GLY A 57 -5.15 6.31 -7.66
N ILE A 58 -4.58 7.13 -8.57
CA ILE A 58 -3.90 8.39 -8.21
C ILE A 58 -4.90 9.45 -7.74
N VAL A 59 -6.09 9.51 -8.34
CA VAL A 59 -7.10 10.48 -7.94
C VAL A 59 -7.68 10.12 -6.57
N GLU A 60 -7.89 8.83 -6.31
CA GLU A 60 -8.31 8.29 -5.02
C GLU A 60 -7.27 8.58 -3.94
N LEU A 61 -5.99 8.33 -4.23
CA LEU A 61 -4.88 8.68 -3.34
C LEU A 61 -4.83 10.17 -3.04
N LEU A 62 -4.95 11.02 -4.07
CA LEU A 62 -4.94 12.46 -3.86
C LEU A 62 -6.10 12.91 -2.97
N ARG A 63 -7.32 12.37 -3.18
CA ARG A 63 -8.48 12.70 -2.34
C ARG A 63 -8.25 12.33 -0.88
N GLU A 64 -7.66 11.17 -0.60
CA GLU A 64 -7.34 10.74 0.77
C GLU A 64 -6.32 11.66 1.43
N LEU A 65 -5.30 12.10 0.70
CA LEU A 65 -4.22 12.93 1.25
C LEU A 65 -4.62 14.39 1.54
N ILE A 66 -5.72 14.86 0.95
CA ILE A 66 -6.19 16.24 1.10
C ILE A 66 -7.48 16.36 1.94
N ALA A 67 -8.02 15.23 2.41
CA ALA A 67 -9.17 15.18 3.31
C ALA A 67 -8.76 15.54 4.75
#